data_AF-A0A6J1NC85-F1
#
_entry.id   AF-A0A6J1NC85-F1
#
_cell.length_a   1.000
_cell.length_b   1.000
_cell.length_c   1.000
_cell.angle_alpha   90.00
_cell.angle_beta   90.00
_cell.angle_gamma   90.00
#
_symmetry.space_group_name_H-M   'P 1'
#
loop_
_entity.id
_entity.type
_entity.pdbx_description
1 polymer ?
#
loop_
_entity_poly.entity_id
_entity_poly.type
_entity_poly.pdbx_seq_one_letter_code
_entity_poly.pdbx_strand_id
1 'polypeptide(L)'
;MEAKTELQRNAIALARRKELETYQRALDIQWLNSRMENGRMGRCLALIQKEAEMEKDYQERTDHAAIVNAKAKKETELGIAVSKVRREEDCELLRRHYLRERDPSLRELMKKLQAGYVCRDLQLQIKQNEYKKLQDKTEESRAYRCLSTCLSNEKDAQDQAEQLKADKNRKYCYELQQQLVNQQQQRQCQYEESLIEKKMLEEISRTLADEDQRELQQKREQMEKMQKEMQTFKAARLAWKEKQKAVVIMEEKQIEEQKQALSDRNSAIIAERERSLREKEEKNKIITDKILRDEAARQERENIIKLLQEQEYLEKNVQDDVAERSKLERVRADTKHALTSQMEMRRMLRREQQIADGEFRKQAEAKMAAEEAIEREKERKKKEKNEQYSRELMQQIKENEIIRQRNKKMEDDRAKYVWDCDRAWRNEVASERKKIIEENVPHVLGYMQAGAIAPDDLTNVAADKLVQLDIGSLVASNRPKRFPKCNAQCRILREY
;
A
#
# COMPACT_ATOMS: atom_id res chain seq x y z
N MET A 1 10.53 -144.60 5.92
CA MET A 1 9.20 -145.02 5.46
C MET A 1 8.33 -143.77 5.33
N GLU A 2 8.45 -143.03 4.23
CA GLU A 2 9.18 -143.30 2.97
C GLU A 2 10.14 -142.14 2.62
N ALA A 3 11.42 -142.40 2.26
CA ALA A 3 12.52 -141.41 2.42
C ALA A 3 13.80 -141.60 1.54
N LYS A 4 14.28 -140.56 0.83
CA LYS A 4 15.37 -140.61 -0.20
C LYS A 4 16.28 -139.36 -0.13
N THR A 5 17.59 -139.32 -0.45
CA THR A 5 18.70 -140.33 -0.54
C THR A 5 20.03 -139.60 -0.18
N GLU A 6 21.24 -140.06 -0.57
CA GLU A 6 22.51 -139.53 0.02
C GLU A 6 23.67 -139.13 -0.92
N LEU A 7 24.39 -140.09 -1.55
CA LEU A 7 25.82 -139.95 -1.98
C LEU A 7 26.13 -138.85 -3.03
N GLN A 8 25.12 -138.17 -3.57
CA GLN A 8 25.18 -136.89 -4.28
C GLN A 8 25.72 -135.74 -3.39
N ARG A 9 26.60 -135.97 -2.38
CA ARG A 9 26.74 -135.14 -1.17
C ARG A 9 27.97 -134.23 -1.02
N ASN A 10 29.15 -134.63 -1.50
CA ASN A 10 30.24 -133.66 -1.77
C ASN A 10 29.96 -132.95 -3.10
N ALA A 11 29.24 -133.64 -3.99
CA ALA A 11 28.41 -133.01 -5.00
C ALA A 11 27.33 -132.09 -4.38
N ILE A 12 26.71 -132.37 -3.22
CA ILE A 12 25.89 -131.37 -2.49
C ILE A 12 26.79 -130.24 -2.00
N ALA A 13 27.99 -130.44 -1.46
CA ALA A 13 28.84 -129.32 -1.06
C ALA A 13 29.16 -128.38 -2.25
N LEU A 14 29.53 -128.94 -3.41
CA LEU A 14 29.74 -128.19 -4.65
C LEU A 14 28.44 -127.64 -5.25
N ALA A 15 27.33 -128.37 -5.19
CA ALA A 15 26.02 -127.92 -5.63
C ALA A 15 25.45 -126.86 -4.71
N ARG A 16 25.81 -126.87 -3.42
CA ARG A 16 25.39 -125.91 -2.38
C ARG A 16 26.27 -124.67 -2.39
N ARG A 17 27.54 -124.80 -2.81
CA ARG A 17 28.40 -123.67 -3.20
C ARG A 17 27.91 -123.05 -4.51
N LYS A 18 27.50 -123.86 -5.51
CA LYS A 18 26.80 -123.38 -6.70
C LYS A 18 25.44 -122.76 -6.36
N GLU A 19 24.66 -123.33 -5.45
CA GLU A 19 23.39 -122.76 -4.97
C GLU A 19 23.66 -121.41 -4.32
N LEU A 20 24.63 -121.32 -3.41
CA LEU A 20 25.02 -120.05 -2.78
C LEU A 20 25.53 -119.04 -3.81
N GLU A 21 26.33 -119.42 -4.80
CA GLU A 21 26.70 -118.54 -5.92
C GLU A 21 25.50 -118.13 -6.77
N THR A 22 24.53 -119.02 -7.02
CA THR A 22 23.29 -118.66 -7.74
C THR A 22 22.36 -117.82 -6.89
N TYR A 23 22.33 -117.99 -5.56
CA TYR A 23 21.56 -117.17 -4.63
C TYR A 23 22.20 -115.79 -4.46
N GLN A 24 23.53 -115.69 -4.38
CA GLN A 24 24.22 -114.40 -4.40
C GLN A 24 24.05 -113.70 -5.73
N ARG A 25 24.21 -114.38 -6.88
CA ARG A 25 23.88 -113.79 -8.18
C ARG A 25 22.41 -113.39 -8.29
N ALA A 26 21.48 -114.18 -7.77
CA ALA A 26 20.06 -113.83 -7.76
C ALA A 26 19.80 -112.60 -6.89
N LEU A 27 20.39 -112.52 -5.69
CA LEU A 27 20.29 -111.36 -4.79
C LEU A 27 20.96 -110.12 -5.39
N ASP A 28 22.13 -110.23 -6.00
CA ASP A 28 22.83 -109.13 -6.68
C ASP A 28 22.04 -108.62 -7.88
N ILE A 29 21.46 -109.53 -8.69
CA ILE A 29 20.55 -109.19 -9.78
C ILE A 29 19.26 -108.54 -9.24
N GLN A 30 18.69 -109.06 -8.15
CA GLN A 30 17.48 -108.51 -7.53
C GLN A 30 17.74 -107.14 -6.90
N TRP A 31 18.92 -106.90 -6.33
CA TRP A 31 19.34 -105.59 -5.83
C TRP A 31 19.64 -104.60 -6.96
N LEU A 32 20.33 -105.04 -8.03
CA LEU A 32 20.54 -104.24 -9.24
C LEU A 32 19.20 -103.87 -9.89
N ASN A 33 18.27 -104.82 -10.01
CA ASN A 33 16.92 -104.58 -10.51
C ASN A 33 16.17 -103.61 -9.59
N SER A 34 16.15 -103.83 -8.27
CA SER A 34 15.50 -102.92 -7.31
C SER A 34 16.09 -101.50 -7.38
N ARG A 35 17.42 -101.35 -7.54
CA ARG A 35 18.10 -100.07 -7.70
C ARG A 35 17.82 -99.41 -9.06
N MET A 36 17.76 -100.21 -10.12
CA MET A 36 17.38 -99.76 -11.47
C MET A 36 15.90 -99.35 -11.54
N GLU A 37 15.02 -100.07 -10.86
CA GLU A 37 13.59 -99.79 -10.72
C GLU A 37 13.37 -98.53 -9.88
N ASN A 38 14.04 -98.38 -8.73
CA ASN A 38 14.01 -97.14 -7.96
C ASN A 38 14.55 -95.95 -8.78
N GLY A 39 15.61 -96.15 -9.57
CA GLY A 39 16.15 -95.12 -10.48
C GLY A 39 15.29 -94.86 -11.73
N ARG A 40 14.47 -95.83 -12.17
CA ARG A 40 13.46 -95.64 -13.23
C ARG A 40 12.24 -94.91 -12.66
N MET A 41 11.72 -95.37 -11.53
CA MET A 41 10.64 -94.74 -10.78
C MET A 41 10.96 -93.29 -10.44
N GLY A 42 12.16 -92.99 -9.93
CA GLY A 42 12.60 -91.62 -9.67
C GLY A 42 12.65 -90.74 -10.93
N ARG A 43 13.03 -91.30 -12.10
CA ARG A 43 12.96 -90.59 -13.39
C ARG A 43 11.53 -90.40 -13.88
N CYS A 44 10.65 -91.38 -13.72
CA CYS A 44 9.24 -91.25 -14.04
C CYS A 44 8.57 -90.19 -13.15
N LEU A 45 8.84 -90.20 -11.83
CA LEU A 45 8.34 -89.19 -10.90
C LEU A 45 8.88 -87.79 -11.22
N ALA A 46 10.16 -87.66 -11.60
CA ALA A 46 10.73 -86.38 -12.04
C ALA A 46 10.14 -85.89 -13.37
N LEU A 47 9.79 -86.79 -14.29
CA LEU A 47 9.06 -86.44 -15.52
C LEU A 47 7.63 -85.99 -15.21
N ILE A 48 6.89 -86.72 -14.37
CA ILE A 48 5.54 -86.36 -13.93
C ILE A 48 5.54 -85.02 -13.19
N GLN A 49 6.52 -84.78 -12.31
CA GLN A 49 6.70 -83.48 -11.63
C GLN A 49 6.96 -82.36 -12.63
N LYS A 50 7.85 -82.58 -13.60
CA LYS A 50 8.13 -81.59 -14.65
C LYS A 50 6.94 -81.33 -15.58
N GLU A 51 6.15 -82.35 -15.89
CA GLU A 51 4.90 -82.23 -16.66
C GLU A 51 3.87 -81.42 -15.86
N ALA A 52 3.68 -81.73 -14.57
CA ALA A 52 2.79 -80.97 -13.69
C ALA A 52 3.25 -79.52 -13.46
N GLU A 53 4.55 -79.26 -13.37
CA GLU A 53 5.13 -77.91 -13.33
C GLU A 53 4.84 -77.15 -14.63
N MET A 54 5.04 -77.77 -15.79
CA MET A 54 4.75 -77.17 -17.10
C MET A 54 3.25 -76.89 -17.31
N GLU A 55 2.37 -77.80 -16.85
CA GLU A 55 0.91 -77.59 -16.86
C GLU A 55 0.49 -76.44 -15.94
N LYS A 56 1.06 -76.37 -14.73
CA LYS A 56 0.82 -75.27 -13.78
C LYS A 56 1.31 -73.94 -14.33
N ASP A 57 2.50 -73.87 -14.90
CA ASP A 57 3.05 -72.70 -15.58
C ASP A 57 2.14 -72.24 -16.74
N TYR A 58 1.58 -73.17 -17.50
CA TYR A 58 0.65 -72.88 -18.58
C TYR A 58 -0.67 -72.32 -18.03
N GLN A 59 -1.25 -72.95 -17.00
CA GLN A 59 -2.47 -72.50 -16.33
C GLN A 59 -2.30 -71.11 -15.72
N GLU A 60 -1.21 -70.85 -14.99
CA GLU A 60 -0.91 -69.54 -14.42
C GLU A 60 -0.76 -68.45 -15.50
N ARG A 61 -0.17 -68.77 -16.65
CA ARG A 61 -0.09 -67.84 -17.80
C ARG A 61 -1.46 -67.59 -18.43
N THR A 62 -2.29 -68.61 -18.61
CA THR A 62 -3.65 -68.43 -19.15
C THR A 62 -4.54 -67.64 -18.19
N ASP A 63 -4.45 -67.90 -16.89
CA ASP A 63 -5.20 -67.20 -15.86
C ASP A 63 -4.72 -65.75 -15.72
N HIS A 64 -3.41 -65.51 -15.72
CA HIS A 64 -2.86 -64.16 -15.73
C HIS A 64 -3.29 -63.39 -16.98
N ALA A 65 -3.24 -64.00 -18.17
CA ALA A 65 -3.73 -63.39 -19.40
C ALA A 65 -5.24 -63.09 -19.34
N ALA A 66 -6.05 -64.00 -18.79
CA ALA A 66 -7.48 -63.80 -18.57
C ALA A 66 -7.75 -62.64 -17.59
N ILE A 67 -7.01 -62.56 -16.48
CA ILE A 67 -7.09 -61.48 -15.48
C ILE A 67 -6.69 -60.13 -16.10
N VAL A 68 -5.60 -60.06 -16.86
CA VAL A 68 -5.17 -58.83 -17.54
C VAL A 68 -6.21 -58.39 -18.57
N ASN A 69 -6.72 -59.31 -19.40
CA ASN A 69 -7.78 -59.01 -20.36
C ASN A 69 -9.09 -58.57 -19.69
N ALA A 70 -9.44 -59.16 -18.55
CA ALA A 70 -10.62 -58.76 -17.76
C ALA A 70 -10.44 -57.37 -17.10
N LYS A 71 -9.23 -57.04 -16.62
CA LYS A 71 -8.89 -55.70 -16.13
C LYS A 71 -8.98 -54.66 -17.24
N ALA A 72 -8.34 -54.92 -18.39
CA ALA A 72 -8.37 -54.01 -19.54
C ALA A 72 -9.79 -53.75 -20.07
N LYS A 73 -10.67 -54.77 -20.08
CA LYS A 73 -12.10 -54.59 -20.40
C LYS A 73 -12.81 -53.69 -19.39
N LYS A 74 -12.63 -53.93 -18.08
CA LYS A 74 -13.20 -53.07 -17.03
C LYS A 74 -12.68 -51.63 -17.11
N GLU A 75 -11.39 -51.43 -17.39
CA GLU A 75 -10.78 -50.12 -17.53
C GLU A 75 -11.30 -49.35 -18.76
N THR A 76 -11.53 -50.04 -19.89
CA THR A 76 -12.14 -49.41 -21.07
C THR A 76 -13.63 -49.11 -20.86
N GLU A 77 -14.40 -50.00 -20.23
CA GLU A 77 -15.79 -49.77 -19.83
C GLU A 77 -15.92 -48.57 -18.86
N LEU A 78 -15.08 -48.51 -17.82
CA LEU A 78 -15.01 -47.38 -16.88
C LEU A 78 -14.56 -46.09 -17.59
N GLY A 79 -13.56 -46.16 -18.47
CA GLY A 79 -13.11 -45.00 -19.26
C GLY A 79 -14.21 -44.44 -20.16
N ILE A 80 -15.03 -45.31 -20.78
CA ILE A 80 -16.20 -44.91 -21.55
C ILE A 80 -17.28 -44.29 -20.64
N ALA A 81 -17.55 -44.90 -19.48
CA ALA A 81 -18.54 -44.38 -18.51
C ALA A 81 -18.15 -42.99 -17.98
N VAL A 82 -16.90 -42.81 -17.53
CA VAL A 82 -16.37 -41.50 -17.09
C VAL A 82 -16.42 -40.49 -18.23
N SER A 83 -16.14 -40.89 -19.47
CA SER A 83 -16.26 -40.03 -20.65
C SER A 83 -17.69 -39.69 -21.06
N LYS A 84 -18.69 -40.45 -20.61
CA LYS A 84 -20.11 -40.09 -20.76
C LYS A 84 -20.53 -39.08 -19.72
N VAL A 85 -20.26 -39.36 -18.44
CA VAL A 85 -20.56 -38.46 -17.31
C VAL A 85 -19.95 -37.07 -17.55
N ARG A 86 -18.68 -36.98 -17.93
CA ARG A 86 -18.04 -35.68 -18.25
C ARG A 86 -18.74 -34.93 -19.40
N ARG A 87 -19.17 -35.62 -20.45
CA ARG A 87 -19.91 -34.99 -21.56
C ARG A 87 -21.30 -34.53 -21.12
N GLU A 88 -21.95 -35.27 -20.23
CA GLU A 88 -23.24 -34.90 -19.64
C GLU A 88 -23.08 -33.64 -18.75
N GLU A 89 -22.04 -33.60 -17.91
CA GLU A 89 -21.65 -32.42 -17.11
C GLU A 89 -21.34 -31.20 -18.00
N ASP A 90 -20.53 -31.36 -19.04
CA ASP A 90 -20.21 -30.30 -20.01
C ASP A 90 -21.47 -29.78 -20.73
N CYS A 91 -22.36 -30.69 -21.15
CA CYS A 91 -23.64 -30.32 -21.78
C CYS A 91 -24.57 -29.59 -20.80
N GLU A 92 -24.64 -30.01 -19.54
CA GLU A 92 -25.39 -29.30 -18.50
C GLU A 92 -24.83 -27.91 -18.27
N LEU A 93 -23.52 -27.76 -18.08
CA LEU A 93 -22.88 -26.46 -17.85
C LEU A 93 -23.10 -25.51 -19.03
N LEU A 94 -22.97 -26.01 -20.27
CA LEU A 94 -23.26 -25.25 -21.48
C LEU A 94 -24.74 -24.86 -21.57
N ARG A 95 -25.67 -25.74 -21.17
CA ARG A 95 -27.10 -25.43 -21.11
C ARG A 95 -27.42 -24.36 -20.06
N ARG A 96 -26.82 -24.43 -18.87
CA ARG A 96 -26.96 -23.41 -17.82
C ARG A 96 -26.40 -22.06 -18.29
N HIS A 97 -25.22 -22.06 -18.92
CA HIS A 97 -24.63 -20.86 -19.53
C HIS A 97 -25.57 -20.24 -20.57
N TYR A 98 -26.07 -21.05 -21.51
CA TYR A 98 -27.00 -20.62 -22.54
C TYR A 98 -28.31 -20.05 -21.97
N LEU A 99 -28.88 -20.65 -20.93
CA LEU A 99 -30.06 -20.13 -20.22
C LEU A 99 -29.76 -18.77 -19.58
N ARG A 100 -28.65 -18.67 -18.81
CA ARG A 100 -28.19 -17.45 -18.13
C ARG A 100 -27.91 -16.29 -19.09
N GLU A 101 -27.36 -16.59 -20.27
CA GLU A 101 -27.11 -15.59 -21.31
C GLU A 101 -28.38 -15.19 -22.06
N ARG A 102 -29.18 -16.17 -22.52
CA ARG A 102 -30.33 -15.92 -23.41
C ARG A 102 -31.52 -15.31 -22.68
N ASP A 103 -31.80 -15.72 -21.45
CA ASP A 103 -32.93 -15.21 -20.68
C ASP A 103 -32.61 -13.86 -19.99
N PRO A 104 -33.39 -12.79 -20.22
CA PRO A 104 -33.12 -11.49 -19.64
C PRO A 104 -33.32 -11.47 -18.12
N SER A 105 -34.24 -12.28 -17.57
CA SER A 105 -34.55 -12.26 -16.14
C SER A 105 -33.43 -12.88 -15.29
N LEU A 106 -32.79 -13.94 -15.80
CA LEU A 106 -31.59 -14.53 -15.19
C LEU A 106 -30.41 -13.56 -15.27
N ARG A 107 -30.23 -12.89 -16.41
CA ARG A 107 -29.16 -11.90 -16.62
C ARG A 107 -29.28 -10.71 -15.67
N GLU A 108 -30.50 -10.21 -15.43
CA GLU A 108 -30.75 -9.17 -14.43
C GLU A 108 -30.50 -9.62 -13.00
N LEU A 109 -30.91 -10.85 -12.64
CA LEU A 109 -30.63 -11.44 -11.34
C LEU A 109 -29.12 -11.56 -11.10
N MET A 110 -28.36 -12.06 -12.08
CA MET A 110 -26.89 -12.13 -12.00
C MET A 110 -26.25 -10.76 -11.81
N LYS A 111 -26.69 -9.71 -12.54
CA LYS A 111 -26.19 -8.34 -12.34
C LYS A 111 -26.46 -7.81 -10.93
N LYS A 112 -27.64 -8.09 -10.37
CA LYS A 112 -28.00 -7.70 -8.99
C LYS A 112 -27.16 -8.44 -7.94
N LEU A 113 -26.88 -9.72 -8.16
CA LEU A 113 -25.99 -10.53 -7.31
C LEU A 113 -24.55 -10.02 -7.37
N GLN A 114 -24.01 -9.78 -8.58
CA GLN A 114 -22.69 -9.18 -8.79
C GLN A 114 -22.55 -7.83 -8.08
N ALA A 115 -23.54 -6.95 -8.21
CA ALA A 115 -23.56 -5.66 -7.50
C ALA A 115 -23.53 -5.86 -5.98
N GLY A 116 -24.23 -6.87 -5.45
CA GLY A 116 -24.16 -7.22 -4.03
C GLY A 116 -22.78 -7.73 -3.59
N TYR A 117 -22.10 -8.55 -4.40
CA TYR A 117 -20.72 -8.99 -4.12
C TYR A 117 -19.77 -7.79 -4.04
N VAL A 118 -19.87 -6.85 -5.00
CA VAL A 118 -19.11 -5.59 -4.97
C VAL A 118 -19.43 -4.77 -3.72
N CYS A 119 -20.70 -4.66 -3.31
CA CYS A 119 -21.08 -3.99 -2.07
C CYS A 119 -20.49 -4.67 -0.81
N ARG A 120 -20.44 -5.99 -0.77
CA ARG A 120 -19.84 -6.76 0.34
C ARG A 120 -18.35 -6.49 0.45
N ASP A 121 -17.65 -6.61 -0.68
CA ASP A 121 -16.20 -6.48 -0.71
C ASP A 121 -15.78 -5.02 -0.43
N LEU A 122 -16.57 -4.04 -0.89
CA LEU A 122 -16.43 -2.62 -0.52
C LEU A 122 -16.66 -2.38 0.98
N GLN A 123 -17.68 -2.97 1.60
CA GLN A 123 -17.88 -2.86 3.05
C GLN A 123 -16.74 -3.49 3.85
N LEU A 124 -16.17 -4.61 3.37
CA LEU A 124 -14.99 -5.23 3.96
C LEU A 124 -13.76 -4.30 3.85
N GLN A 125 -13.56 -3.69 2.69
CA GLN A 125 -12.49 -2.72 2.45
C GLN A 125 -12.63 -1.47 3.34
N ILE A 126 -13.85 -0.96 3.54
CA ILE A 126 -14.12 0.16 4.46
C ILE A 126 -13.71 -0.23 5.90
N LYS A 127 -14.15 -1.40 6.38
CA LYS A 127 -13.76 -1.90 7.71
C LYS A 127 -12.25 -2.12 7.86
N GLN A 128 -11.57 -2.62 6.82
CA GLN A 128 -10.12 -2.76 6.82
C GLN A 128 -9.41 -1.40 6.89
N ASN A 129 -9.90 -0.40 6.15
CA ASN A 129 -9.38 0.97 6.19
C ASN A 129 -9.63 1.64 7.55
N GLU A 130 -10.78 1.39 8.19
CA GLU A 130 -11.07 1.85 9.55
C GLU A 130 -10.16 1.20 10.59
N TYR A 131 -9.96 -0.12 10.50
CA TYR A 131 -9.01 -0.86 11.34
C TYR A 131 -7.59 -0.30 11.18
N LYS A 132 -7.13 -0.09 9.94
CA LYS A 132 -5.81 0.51 9.66
C LYS A 132 -5.69 1.91 10.27
N LYS A 133 -6.67 2.79 10.09
CA LYS A 133 -6.68 4.14 10.71
C LYS A 133 -6.63 4.09 12.24
N LEU A 134 -7.22 3.07 12.87
CA LEU A 134 -7.12 2.88 14.32
C LEU A 134 -5.73 2.37 14.71
N GLN A 135 -5.16 1.43 13.95
CA GLN A 135 -3.80 0.95 14.13
C GLN A 135 -2.78 2.10 14.02
N ASP A 136 -2.81 2.86 12.91
CA ASP A 136 -1.94 4.01 12.65
C ASP A 136 -1.97 4.99 13.85
N LYS A 137 -3.17 5.36 14.34
CA LYS A 137 -3.34 6.21 15.53
C LYS A 137 -2.75 5.62 16.81
N THR A 138 -2.81 4.30 17.01
CA THR A 138 -2.19 3.67 18.17
C THR A 138 -0.67 3.64 18.07
N GLU A 139 -0.12 3.53 16.86
CA GLU A 139 1.33 3.59 16.61
C GLU A 139 1.84 5.03 16.77
N GLU A 140 1.17 6.03 16.21
CA GLU A 140 1.40 7.46 16.46
C GLU A 140 1.37 7.78 17.97
N SER A 141 0.35 7.28 18.69
CA SER A 141 0.23 7.47 20.14
C SER A 141 1.38 6.83 20.93
N ARG A 142 1.91 5.69 20.47
CA ARG A 142 3.09 5.03 21.07
C ARG A 142 4.37 5.81 20.78
N ALA A 143 4.56 6.27 19.54
CA ALA A 143 5.69 7.10 19.14
C ALA A 143 5.72 8.42 19.92
N TYR A 144 4.57 9.09 20.05
CA TYR A 144 4.43 10.31 20.84
C TYR A 144 4.77 10.10 22.32
N ARG A 145 4.30 9.01 22.94
CA ARG A 145 4.67 8.67 24.33
C ARG A 145 6.17 8.44 24.46
N CYS A 146 6.77 7.68 23.56
CA CYS A 146 8.21 7.41 23.56
C CYS A 146 9.02 8.72 23.48
N LEU A 147 8.68 9.59 22.52
CA LEU A 147 9.32 10.89 22.35
C LEU A 147 9.10 11.81 23.58
N SER A 148 7.90 11.82 24.15
CA SER A 148 7.62 12.57 25.39
C SER A 148 8.43 12.06 26.59
N THR A 149 8.66 10.75 26.70
CA THR A 149 9.53 10.17 27.73
C THR A 149 10.99 10.52 27.49
N CYS A 150 11.49 10.45 26.25
CA CYS A 150 12.84 10.89 25.92
C CYS A 150 13.07 12.37 26.26
N LEU A 151 12.14 13.26 25.89
CA LEU A 151 12.21 14.68 26.22
C LEU A 151 12.13 14.96 27.73
N SER A 152 11.43 14.13 28.51
CA SER A 152 11.45 14.22 29.98
C SER A 152 12.83 13.83 30.51
N ASN A 153 13.34 12.67 30.09
CA ASN A 153 14.64 12.16 30.52
C ASN A 153 15.79 13.12 30.16
N GLU A 154 15.72 13.79 29.00
CA GLU A 154 16.69 14.81 28.59
C GLU A 154 16.64 16.05 29.50
N LYS A 155 15.46 16.51 29.91
CA LYS A 155 15.30 17.59 30.89
C LYS A 155 15.81 17.18 32.25
N ASP A 156 15.43 15.99 32.74
CA ASP A 156 15.89 15.46 34.02
C ASP A 156 17.44 15.35 34.05
N ALA A 157 18.07 14.99 32.92
CA ALA A 157 19.52 14.97 32.77
C ALA A 157 20.15 16.37 32.71
N GLN A 158 19.49 17.36 32.08
CA GLN A 158 19.92 18.75 32.08
C GLN A 158 19.86 19.35 33.50
N ASP A 159 18.74 19.18 34.20
CA ASP A 159 18.53 19.64 35.56
C ASP A 159 19.59 19.04 36.53
N GLN A 160 19.90 17.74 36.38
CA GLN A 160 20.99 17.09 37.13
C GLN A 160 22.37 17.70 36.80
N ALA A 161 22.65 17.98 35.52
CA ALA A 161 23.91 18.60 35.11
C ALA A 161 24.04 20.04 35.65
N GLU A 162 22.95 20.80 35.69
CA GLU A 162 22.90 22.14 36.28
C GLU A 162 23.08 22.11 37.80
N GLN A 163 22.42 21.18 38.51
CA GLN A 163 22.62 20.96 39.94
C GLN A 163 24.09 20.62 40.26
N LEU A 164 24.69 19.68 39.52
CA LEU A 164 26.11 19.33 39.68
C LEU A 164 27.05 20.51 39.40
N LYS A 165 26.69 21.41 38.48
CA LYS A 165 27.44 22.64 38.20
C LYS A 165 27.28 23.67 39.33
N ALA A 166 26.07 23.83 39.86
CA ALA A 166 25.77 24.69 41.00
C ALA A 166 26.51 24.23 42.27
N ASP A 167 26.53 22.92 42.54
CA ASP A 167 27.27 22.33 43.67
C ASP A 167 28.79 22.50 43.53
N LYS A 168 29.35 22.33 42.33
CA LYS A 168 30.76 22.62 42.06
C LYS A 168 31.08 24.10 42.31
N ASN A 169 30.24 25.02 41.81
CA ASN A 169 30.40 26.44 42.06
C ASN A 169 30.30 26.77 43.55
N ARG A 170 29.37 26.16 44.29
CA ARG A 170 29.21 26.33 45.73
C ARG A 170 30.44 25.87 46.51
N LYS A 171 31.02 24.71 46.16
CA LYS A 171 32.27 24.20 46.73
C LYS A 171 33.44 25.16 46.45
N TYR A 172 33.58 25.60 45.21
CA TYR A 172 34.62 26.55 44.80
C TYR A 172 34.50 27.91 45.54
N CYS A 173 33.29 28.45 45.69
CA CYS A 173 33.06 29.66 46.48
C CYS A 173 33.40 29.47 47.96
N TYR A 174 33.10 28.30 48.53
CA TYR A 174 33.45 27.96 49.91
C TYR A 174 34.98 27.86 50.10
N GLU A 175 35.68 27.18 49.19
CA GLU A 175 37.15 27.09 49.18
C GLU A 175 37.79 28.48 49.06
N LEU A 176 37.26 29.35 48.20
CA LEU A 176 37.72 30.74 48.06
C LEU A 176 37.49 31.56 49.33
N GLN A 177 36.33 31.41 49.98
CA GLN A 177 36.07 32.04 51.29
C GLN A 177 37.07 31.55 52.35
N GLN A 178 37.37 30.26 52.38
CA GLN A 178 38.36 29.69 53.30
C GLN A 178 39.77 30.22 53.03
N GLN A 179 40.17 30.38 51.77
CA GLN A 179 41.44 31.02 51.40
C GLN A 179 41.52 32.47 51.89
N LEU A 180 40.45 33.25 51.76
CA LEU A 180 40.39 34.63 52.25
C LEU A 180 40.49 34.70 53.78
N VAL A 181 39.81 33.80 54.50
CA VAL A 181 39.93 33.69 55.98
C VAL A 181 41.35 33.33 56.38
N ASN A 182 41.98 32.36 55.72
CA ASN A 182 43.36 31.95 56.00
C ASN A 182 44.36 33.10 55.74
N GLN A 183 44.20 33.86 54.64
CA GLN A 183 45.02 35.04 54.38
C GLN A 183 44.83 36.13 55.44
N GLN A 184 43.61 36.33 55.92
CA GLN A 184 43.33 37.31 56.98
C GLN A 184 43.95 36.89 58.32
N GLN A 185 43.89 35.61 58.66
CA GLN A 185 44.59 35.04 59.83
C GLN A 185 46.11 35.20 59.70
N GLN A 186 46.69 34.90 58.53
CA GLN A 186 48.12 35.09 58.29
C GLN A 186 48.56 36.55 58.47
N ARG A 187 47.75 37.51 58.00
CA ARG A 187 48.00 38.95 58.24
C ARG A 187 47.91 39.33 59.72
N GLN A 188 47.01 38.70 60.48
CA GLN A 188 46.90 38.91 61.93
C GLN A 188 48.15 38.40 62.64
N CYS A 189 48.62 37.18 62.35
CA CYS A 189 49.85 36.63 62.91
C CYS A 189 51.07 37.50 62.58
N GLN A 190 51.22 37.93 61.31
CA GLN A 190 52.31 38.85 60.91
C GLN A 190 52.26 40.20 61.64
N TYR A 191 51.05 40.72 61.91
CA TYR A 191 50.88 41.93 62.69
C TYR A 191 51.27 41.73 64.16
N GLU A 192 50.86 40.61 64.76
CA GLU A 192 51.26 40.23 66.12
C GLU A 192 52.78 40.05 66.27
N GLU A 193 53.42 39.36 65.32
CA GLU A 193 54.88 39.24 65.22
C GLU A 193 55.55 40.62 65.16
N SER A 194 55.10 41.50 64.25
CA SER A 194 55.66 42.86 64.13
C SER A 194 55.48 43.71 65.40
N LEU A 195 54.41 43.46 66.17
CA LEU A 195 54.17 44.13 67.46
C LEU A 195 55.10 43.60 68.56
N ILE A 196 55.43 42.31 68.54
CA ILE A 196 56.41 41.69 69.44
C ILE A 196 57.81 42.24 69.11
N GLU A 197 58.22 42.23 67.84
CA GLU A 197 59.49 42.81 67.37
C GLU A 197 59.61 44.28 67.77
N LYS A 198 58.56 45.09 67.55
CA LYS A 198 58.56 46.49 67.95
C LYS A 198 58.76 46.67 69.46
N LYS A 199 58.09 45.87 70.30
CA LYS A 199 58.29 45.91 71.76
C LYS A 199 59.72 45.54 72.15
N MET A 200 60.30 44.51 71.54
CA MET A 200 61.70 44.14 71.78
C MET A 200 62.66 45.27 71.38
N LEU A 201 62.43 45.95 70.25
CA LEU A 201 63.24 47.10 69.84
C LEU A 201 63.08 48.31 70.77
N GLU A 202 61.88 48.56 71.29
CA GLU A 202 61.65 49.59 72.32
C GLU A 202 62.36 49.24 73.64
N GLU A 203 62.36 47.97 74.05
CA GLU A 203 63.09 47.50 75.25
C GLU A 203 64.61 47.65 75.07
N ILE A 204 65.16 47.22 73.94
CA ILE A 204 66.59 47.41 73.59
C ILE A 204 66.96 48.90 73.62
N SER A 205 66.11 49.77 73.06
CA SER A 205 66.31 51.22 73.05
C SER A 205 66.32 51.82 74.46
N ARG A 206 65.47 51.32 75.38
CA ARG A 206 65.49 51.72 76.79
C ARG A 206 66.75 51.22 77.50
N THR A 207 67.15 49.97 77.28
CA THR A 207 68.38 49.45 77.91
C THR A 207 69.62 50.22 77.47
N LEU A 208 69.71 50.60 76.19
CA LEU A 208 70.79 51.46 75.69
C LEU A 208 70.77 52.85 76.35
N ALA A 209 69.59 53.48 76.47
CA ALA A 209 69.48 54.77 77.16
C ALA A 209 69.85 54.70 78.66
N ASP A 210 69.48 53.61 79.34
CA ASP A 210 69.84 53.35 80.75
C ASP A 210 71.35 53.04 80.91
N GLU A 211 71.99 52.46 79.90
CA GLU A 211 73.44 52.24 79.85
C GLU A 211 74.21 53.54 79.56
N ASP A 212 73.78 54.32 78.56
CA ASP A 212 74.31 55.66 78.27
C ASP A 212 74.20 56.58 79.50
N GLN A 213 73.09 56.53 80.22
CA GLN A 213 72.90 57.31 81.46
C GLN A 213 73.85 56.85 82.58
N ARG A 214 74.09 55.53 82.71
CA ARG A 214 75.08 54.98 83.65
C ARG A 214 76.51 55.36 83.27
N GLU A 215 76.87 55.33 81.99
CA GLU A 215 78.17 55.83 81.50
C GLU A 215 78.34 57.32 81.77
N LEU A 216 77.31 58.14 81.54
CA LEU A 216 77.32 59.57 81.83
C LEU A 216 77.53 59.85 83.32
N GLN A 217 76.94 59.06 84.21
CA GLN A 217 77.19 59.14 85.65
C GLN A 217 78.64 58.78 86.00
N GLN A 218 79.16 57.66 85.48
CA GLN A 218 80.56 57.27 85.70
C GLN A 218 81.55 58.33 85.17
N LYS A 219 81.29 58.90 83.99
CA LYS A 219 82.08 60.01 83.41
C LYS A 219 82.04 61.26 84.28
N ARG A 220 80.88 61.60 84.89
CA ARG A 220 80.78 62.69 85.88
C ARG A 220 81.60 62.41 87.14
N GLU A 221 81.50 61.22 87.72
CA GLU A 221 82.28 60.84 88.91
C GLU A 221 83.80 60.86 88.65
N GLN A 222 84.24 60.39 87.48
CA GLN A 222 85.64 60.49 87.05
C GLN A 222 86.06 61.95 86.87
N MET A 223 85.23 62.80 86.25
CA MET A 223 85.50 64.23 86.14
C MET A 223 85.53 64.93 87.50
N GLU A 224 84.72 64.55 88.48
CA GLU A 224 84.79 65.10 89.84
C GLU A 224 86.08 64.70 90.57
N LYS A 225 86.51 63.43 90.44
CA LYS A 225 87.80 62.96 90.97
C LYS A 225 88.96 63.76 90.34
N MET A 226 88.98 63.85 89.01
CA MET A 226 89.94 64.66 88.26
C MET A 226 89.84 66.16 88.58
N GLN A 227 88.66 66.70 88.88
CA GLN A 227 88.52 68.09 89.33
C GLN A 227 89.11 68.32 90.72
N LYS A 228 88.94 67.38 91.65
CA LYS A 228 89.56 67.45 93.00
C LYS A 228 91.09 67.39 92.89
N GLU A 229 91.63 66.48 92.06
CA GLU A 229 93.06 66.42 91.73
C GLU A 229 93.55 67.67 90.98
N MET A 230 92.75 68.23 90.08
CA MET A 230 93.07 69.50 89.41
C MET A 230 92.98 70.69 90.37
N GLN A 231 92.15 70.66 91.42
CA GLN A 231 92.11 71.71 92.44
C GLN A 231 93.36 71.68 93.31
N THR A 232 93.84 70.50 93.73
CA THR A 232 95.13 70.39 94.43
C THR A 232 96.30 70.81 93.54
N PHE A 233 96.32 70.40 92.26
CA PHE A 233 97.29 70.90 91.28
C PHE A 233 97.16 72.41 91.00
N LYS A 234 95.95 72.99 91.00
CA LYS A 234 95.74 74.43 90.81
C LYS A 234 96.18 75.24 92.02
N ALA A 235 96.05 74.74 93.24
CA ALA A 235 96.63 75.37 94.42
C ALA A 235 98.17 75.43 94.27
N ALA A 236 98.80 74.30 93.94
CA ALA A 236 100.24 74.23 93.66
C ALA A 236 100.68 75.14 92.48
N ARG A 237 99.85 75.23 91.42
CA ARG A 237 100.14 76.04 90.22
C ARG A 237 99.78 77.52 90.39
N LEU A 238 98.91 77.93 91.31
CA LEU A 238 98.67 79.35 91.62
C LEU A 238 99.87 79.94 92.36
N ALA A 239 100.44 79.21 93.33
CA ALA A 239 101.73 79.52 93.94
C ALA A 239 102.89 79.60 92.92
N TRP A 240 102.71 79.04 91.71
CA TRP A 240 103.63 79.20 90.59
C TRP A 240 103.24 80.34 89.62
N LYS A 241 101.94 80.56 89.35
CA LYS A 241 101.47 81.56 88.37
C LYS A 241 101.51 82.99 88.89
N GLU A 242 101.48 83.22 90.20
CA GLU A 242 101.83 84.54 90.76
C GLU A 242 103.25 84.96 90.35
N LYS A 243 104.18 84.01 90.21
CA LYS A 243 105.54 84.28 89.70
C LYS A 243 105.62 84.54 88.18
N GLN A 244 104.55 84.34 87.42
CA GLN A 244 104.58 84.32 85.94
C GLN A 244 103.60 85.29 85.26
N LYS A 245 102.51 85.70 85.93
CA LYS A 245 101.51 86.62 85.35
C LYS A 245 102.01 88.06 85.11
N ALA A 246 103.20 88.41 85.58
CA ALA A 246 103.83 89.71 85.35
C ALA A 246 104.24 89.98 83.88
N VAL A 247 104.13 89.00 82.97
CA VAL A 247 104.93 89.00 81.71
C VAL A 247 104.13 89.22 80.39
N VAL A 248 102.83 88.89 80.29
CA VAL A 248 102.21 88.55 78.97
C VAL A 248 101.08 89.48 78.46
N ILE A 249 100.65 90.52 79.18
CA ILE A 249 99.40 91.28 78.88
C ILE A 249 99.44 92.18 77.60
N MET A 250 100.43 92.04 76.71
CA MET A 250 100.83 93.09 75.76
C MET A 250 100.38 92.98 74.29
N GLU A 251 99.88 91.83 73.77
CA GLU A 251 100.03 91.54 72.32
C GLU A 251 98.74 91.42 71.43
N GLU A 252 97.52 91.29 71.95
CA GLU A 252 96.50 90.45 71.28
C GLU A 252 95.30 91.15 70.56
N LYS A 253 95.50 92.16 69.69
CA LYS A 253 94.40 93.12 69.32
C LYS A 253 94.02 93.39 67.83
N GLN A 254 94.20 92.48 66.85
CA GLN A 254 94.34 92.90 65.42
C GLN A 254 93.56 92.23 64.22
N ILE A 255 92.61 91.27 64.34
CA ILE A 255 92.32 90.33 63.20
C ILE A 255 90.90 90.30 62.52
N GLU A 256 89.85 91.02 62.96
CA GLU A 256 88.44 90.58 62.74
C GLU A 256 87.64 90.83 61.42
N GLU A 257 88.09 91.51 60.35
CA GLU A 257 87.13 92.24 59.45
C GLU A 257 86.59 91.65 58.10
N GLN A 258 86.93 90.46 57.57
CA GLN A 258 86.89 90.24 56.09
C GLN A 258 85.70 89.52 55.34
N LYS A 259 84.53 89.14 55.90
CA LYS A 259 83.80 87.92 55.40
C LYS A 259 82.36 87.97 54.78
N GLN A 260 81.87 89.01 54.10
CA GLN A 260 80.40 89.26 53.98
C GLN A 260 79.73 89.44 52.58
N ALA A 261 79.93 88.58 51.56
CA ALA A 261 79.73 89.02 50.15
C ALA A 261 79.00 88.14 49.07
N LEU A 262 78.11 87.16 49.36
CA LEU A 262 77.43 86.35 48.29
C LEU A 262 75.97 85.92 48.59
N SER A 263 75.12 85.76 47.55
CA SER A 263 73.77 85.13 47.63
C SER A 263 73.14 84.65 46.28
N ASP A 264 72.38 85.51 45.57
CA ASP A 264 71.18 85.13 44.77
C ASP A 264 71.32 84.77 43.26
N ARG A 265 70.29 84.08 42.69
CA ARG A 265 69.89 84.29 41.26
C ARG A 265 68.54 83.82 40.68
N ASN A 266 68.02 82.61 40.95
CA ASN A 266 67.22 81.85 39.92
C ASN A 266 65.70 81.66 40.17
N SER A 267 64.84 81.88 39.16
CA SER A 267 63.42 81.41 39.07
C SER A 267 62.75 81.67 37.68
N ALA A 268 62.38 80.65 36.86
CA ALA A 268 61.80 80.92 35.50
C ALA A 268 60.97 79.87 34.68
N ILE A 269 60.90 78.55 34.96
CA ILE A 269 60.68 77.52 33.88
C ILE A 269 59.24 76.92 33.70
N ILE A 270 58.17 77.39 34.36
CA ILE A 270 56.95 76.56 34.59
C ILE A 270 55.86 76.53 33.47
N ALA A 271 55.98 77.24 32.34
CA ALA A 271 54.80 77.69 31.56
C ALA A 271 54.30 76.92 30.29
N GLU A 272 54.86 75.78 29.84
CA GLU A 272 54.68 75.32 28.42
C GLU A 272 53.68 74.15 28.14
N ARG A 273 52.97 73.58 29.12
CA ARG A 273 52.32 72.24 28.96
C ARG A 273 50.88 72.15 28.39
N GLU A 274 50.16 73.24 28.11
CA GLU A 274 48.69 73.17 27.91
C GLU A 274 48.14 73.01 26.47
N ARG A 275 48.97 72.99 25.40
CA ARG A 275 48.47 73.21 24.02
C ARG A 275 48.00 71.99 23.19
N SER A 276 48.14 70.74 23.66
CA SER A 276 48.14 69.54 22.80
C SER A 276 46.79 68.81 22.56
N LEU A 277 45.67 69.29 23.10
CA LEU A 277 44.47 68.44 23.29
C LEU A 277 43.28 68.60 22.32
N ARG A 278 43.30 69.53 21.33
CA ARG A 278 42.07 69.89 20.57
C ARG A 278 41.93 69.32 19.14
N GLU A 279 42.90 68.59 18.60
CA GLU A 279 42.93 68.25 17.15
C GLU A 279 42.33 66.88 16.74
N LYS A 280 41.65 66.16 17.64
CA LYS A 280 41.22 64.76 17.39
C LYS A 280 39.75 64.54 17.03
N GLU A 281 38.87 65.53 17.14
CA GLU A 281 37.41 65.28 17.10
C GLU A 281 36.73 65.46 15.72
N GLU A 282 37.36 66.15 14.76
CA GLU A 282 36.68 66.53 13.50
C GLU A 282 36.56 65.41 12.45
N LYS A 283 37.36 64.34 12.54
CA LYS A 283 37.52 63.36 11.44
C LYS A 283 36.36 62.35 11.29
N ASN A 284 35.47 62.22 12.27
CA ASN A 284 34.45 61.16 12.29
C ASN A 284 33.13 61.49 11.54
N LYS A 285 32.92 62.72 11.03
CA LYS A 285 31.62 63.15 10.47
C LYS A 285 31.42 62.92 8.95
N ILE A 286 32.44 62.50 8.20
CA ILE A 286 32.44 62.58 6.73
C ILE A 286 31.98 61.29 6.01
N ILE A 287 31.95 60.13 6.69
CA ILE A 287 31.77 58.82 6.02
C ILE A 287 30.31 58.37 5.94
N THR A 288 29.44 58.85 6.85
CA THR A 288 28.02 58.45 6.93
C THR A 288 27.20 58.83 5.67
N ASP A 289 27.56 59.92 4.99
CA ASP A 289 26.80 60.46 3.85
C ASP A 289 26.96 59.68 2.53
N LYS A 290 27.83 58.65 2.50
CA LYS A 290 28.05 57.82 1.30
C LYS A 290 27.03 56.68 1.14
N ILE A 291 26.40 56.22 2.21
CA ILE A 291 25.60 54.97 2.18
C ILE A 291 24.20 55.19 1.61
N LEU A 292 23.63 56.39 1.74
CA LEU A 292 22.24 56.69 1.34
C LEU A 292 22.00 56.93 -0.16
N ARG A 293 23.02 56.79 -1.03
CA ARG A 293 22.91 57.12 -2.46
C ARG A 293 22.67 55.91 -3.37
N ASP A 294 23.00 54.69 -2.94
CA ASP A 294 22.98 53.49 -3.80
C ASP A 294 21.61 52.76 -3.83
N GLU A 295 20.68 53.07 -2.92
CA GLU A 295 19.38 52.37 -2.86
C GLU A 295 18.33 52.92 -3.83
N ALA A 296 18.43 54.19 -4.24
CA ALA A 296 17.49 54.83 -5.17
C ALA A 296 17.50 54.20 -6.57
N ALA A 297 18.64 53.68 -7.02
CA ALA A 297 18.83 53.19 -8.40
C ALA A 297 18.15 51.85 -8.73
N ARG A 298 17.54 51.15 -7.76
CA ARG A 298 16.91 49.83 -7.98
C ARG A 298 15.45 49.90 -8.44
N GLN A 299 14.72 50.95 -8.08
CA GLN A 299 13.26 51.00 -8.27
C GLN A 299 12.82 51.32 -9.71
N GLU A 300 13.69 51.87 -10.56
CA GLU A 300 13.33 52.26 -11.94
C GLU A 300 13.18 51.07 -12.90
N ARG A 301 13.77 49.90 -12.58
CA ARG A 301 13.75 48.72 -13.48
C ARG A 301 12.44 47.95 -13.49
N GLU A 302 11.62 48.06 -12.44
CA GLU A 302 10.39 47.25 -12.31
C GLU A 302 9.19 47.84 -13.08
N ASN A 303 9.23 49.12 -13.45
CA ASN A 303 8.12 49.79 -14.13
C ASN A 303 8.04 49.52 -15.64
N ILE A 304 9.10 49.01 -16.26
CA ILE A 304 9.16 48.77 -17.73
C ILE A 304 8.39 47.48 -18.12
N ILE A 305 8.27 46.52 -17.21
CA ILE A 305 7.69 45.19 -17.50
C ILE A 305 6.16 45.23 -17.64
N LYS A 306 5.48 46.24 -17.09
CA LYS A 306 4.01 46.33 -17.08
C LYS A 306 3.38 46.88 -18.37
N LEU A 307 4.15 47.61 -19.20
CA LEU A 307 3.63 48.29 -20.39
C LEU A 307 3.53 47.39 -21.64
N LEU A 308 4.10 46.18 -21.62
CA LEU A 308 4.11 45.26 -22.77
C LEU A 308 2.93 44.27 -22.80
N GLN A 309 2.08 44.24 -21.77
CA GLN A 309 0.96 43.28 -21.66
C GLN A 309 -0.40 43.84 -22.15
N GLU A 310 -0.51 45.12 -22.48
CA GLU A 310 -1.78 45.75 -22.89
C GLU A 310 -2.00 45.82 -24.42
N GLN A 311 -0.97 45.59 -25.25
CA GLN A 311 -1.12 45.67 -26.72
C GLN A 311 -1.64 44.37 -27.38
N GLU A 312 -1.35 43.19 -26.82
CA GLU A 312 -1.75 41.90 -27.43
C GLU A 312 -3.27 41.58 -27.29
N TYR A 313 -4.02 42.36 -26.50
CA TYR A 313 -5.44 42.10 -26.23
C TYR A 313 -6.40 42.73 -27.27
N LEU A 314 -5.93 43.62 -28.14
CA LEU A 314 -6.78 44.43 -29.02
C LEU A 314 -6.90 43.92 -30.48
N GLU A 315 -5.98 43.09 -30.96
CA GLU A 315 -5.97 42.65 -32.37
C GLU A 315 -6.91 41.46 -32.67
N LYS A 316 -7.44 40.79 -31.63
CA LYS A 316 -8.18 39.53 -31.79
C LYS A 316 -9.67 39.65 -32.11
N ASN A 317 -10.26 40.84 -31.92
CA ASN A 317 -11.72 41.05 -32.04
C ASN A 317 -12.19 41.60 -33.41
N VAL A 318 -11.29 41.81 -34.37
CA VAL A 318 -11.64 42.47 -35.66
C VAL A 318 -11.83 41.46 -36.81
N GLN A 319 -11.50 40.18 -36.61
CA GLN A 319 -11.55 39.17 -37.68
C GLN A 319 -12.87 38.38 -37.80
N ASP A 320 -13.73 38.38 -36.76
CA ASP A 320 -14.94 37.55 -36.74
C ASP A 320 -16.19 38.21 -37.38
N ASP A 321 -16.27 39.54 -37.44
CA ASP A 321 -17.48 40.28 -37.88
C ASP A 321 -17.72 40.29 -39.42
N VAL A 322 -16.75 39.86 -40.23
CA VAL A 322 -16.83 39.91 -41.70
C VAL A 322 -17.52 38.67 -42.31
N ALA A 323 -17.56 37.54 -41.59
CA ALA A 323 -18.01 36.26 -42.15
C ALA A 323 -19.55 36.13 -42.28
N GLU A 324 -20.32 36.74 -41.38
CA GLU A 324 -21.77 36.50 -41.27
C GLU A 324 -22.62 37.19 -42.36
N ARG A 325 -22.17 38.31 -42.93
CA ARG A 325 -22.99 39.10 -43.87
C ARG A 325 -23.20 38.46 -45.26
N SER A 326 -22.46 37.39 -45.59
CA SER A 326 -22.43 36.82 -46.95
C SER A 326 -23.49 35.72 -47.24
N LYS A 327 -24.19 35.22 -46.22
CA LYS A 327 -25.07 34.03 -46.35
C LYS A 327 -26.54 34.35 -46.69
N LEU A 328 -26.97 35.60 -46.56
CA LEU A 328 -28.40 35.98 -46.58
C LEU A 328 -28.99 36.26 -47.99
N GLU A 329 -28.17 36.49 -49.02
CA GLU A 329 -28.69 36.98 -50.33
C GLU A 329 -29.13 35.87 -51.30
N ARG A 330 -28.65 34.63 -51.16
CA ARG A 330 -28.90 33.57 -52.17
C ARG A 330 -30.31 32.97 -52.13
N VAL A 331 -31.03 33.08 -51.01
CA VAL A 331 -32.33 32.39 -50.80
C VAL A 331 -33.51 33.08 -51.51
N ARG A 332 -33.35 34.31 -52.01
CA ARG A 332 -34.44 35.09 -52.63
C ARG A 332 -34.71 34.83 -54.12
N ALA A 333 -33.86 34.08 -54.83
CA ALA A 333 -33.95 33.94 -56.28
C ALA A 333 -34.89 32.80 -56.76
N ASP A 334 -34.81 31.63 -56.12
CA ASP A 334 -35.33 30.37 -56.72
C ASP A 334 -36.87 30.24 -56.72
N THR A 335 -37.57 30.98 -55.86
CA THR A 335 -39.03 30.84 -55.68
C THR A 335 -39.87 31.41 -56.83
N LYS A 336 -39.26 32.18 -57.76
CA LYS A 336 -40.01 32.94 -58.79
C LYS A 336 -40.24 32.17 -60.11
N HIS A 337 -39.56 31.05 -60.35
CA HIS A 337 -39.63 30.33 -61.64
C HIS A 337 -40.66 29.17 -61.71
N ALA A 338 -41.14 28.66 -60.58
CA ALA A 338 -41.95 27.42 -60.59
C ALA A 338 -43.43 27.58 -61.04
N LEU A 339 -43.98 28.81 -61.07
CA LEU A 339 -45.43 29.02 -61.16
C LEU A 339 -45.98 29.07 -62.61
N THR A 340 -45.15 29.27 -63.62
CA THR A 340 -45.61 29.61 -64.99
C THR A 340 -45.97 28.43 -65.89
N SER A 341 -45.47 27.22 -65.63
CA SER A 341 -45.56 26.10 -66.59
C SER A 341 -46.86 25.27 -66.57
N GLN A 342 -47.81 25.52 -65.66
CA GLN A 342 -48.94 24.59 -65.44
C GLN A 342 -50.18 24.85 -66.34
N MET A 343 -50.26 25.99 -67.03
CA MET A 343 -51.52 26.48 -67.62
C MET A 343 -51.86 25.95 -69.03
N GLU A 344 -50.89 25.46 -69.81
CA GLU A 344 -51.09 25.24 -71.25
C GLU A 344 -51.67 23.86 -71.62
N MET A 345 -51.49 22.85 -70.77
CA MET A 345 -51.73 21.43 -71.13
C MET A 345 -53.21 21.00 -71.24
N ARG A 346 -54.18 21.83 -70.83
CA ARG A 346 -55.60 21.43 -70.68
C ARG A 346 -56.49 21.61 -71.93
N ARG A 347 -55.98 22.07 -73.08
CA ARG A 347 -56.83 22.55 -74.19
C ARG A 347 -57.16 21.55 -75.32
N MET A 348 -56.41 20.45 -75.48
CA MET A 348 -56.45 19.63 -76.72
C MET A 348 -57.48 18.49 -76.75
N LEU A 349 -57.88 17.94 -75.60
CA LEU A 349 -58.45 16.58 -75.48
C LEU A 349 -59.93 16.40 -75.86
N ARG A 350 -60.59 17.37 -76.52
CA ARG A 350 -62.07 17.46 -76.55
C ARG A 350 -62.76 17.29 -77.91
N ARG A 351 -62.07 16.87 -78.97
CA ARG A 351 -62.60 16.86 -80.36
C ARG A 351 -62.80 15.48 -81.01
N GLU A 352 -62.26 14.40 -80.45
CA GLU A 352 -62.17 13.10 -81.16
C GLU A 352 -63.39 12.18 -81.01
N GLN A 353 -64.31 12.47 -80.08
CA GLN A 353 -65.32 11.48 -79.64
C GLN A 353 -66.59 11.35 -80.51
N GLN A 354 -66.87 12.26 -81.45
CA GLN A 354 -68.22 12.36 -82.07
C GLN A 354 -68.46 11.51 -83.34
N ILE A 355 -67.45 10.83 -83.89
CA ILE A 355 -67.55 10.19 -85.22
C ILE A 355 -67.87 8.68 -85.13
N ALA A 356 -67.59 8.02 -84.01
CA ALA A 356 -67.63 6.55 -83.91
C ALA A 356 -69.03 5.91 -83.82
N ASP A 357 -70.06 6.65 -83.39
CA ASP A 357 -71.35 6.05 -82.96
C ASP A 357 -72.30 5.65 -84.11
N GLY A 358 -72.05 6.08 -85.35
CA GLY A 358 -72.99 5.95 -86.46
C GLY A 358 -73.04 4.56 -87.12
N GLU A 359 -71.89 3.92 -87.31
CA GLU A 359 -71.77 2.71 -88.13
C GLU A 359 -72.20 1.42 -87.38
N PHE A 360 -72.21 1.48 -86.05
CA PHE A 360 -72.43 0.33 -85.17
C PHE A 360 -73.84 -0.29 -85.28
N ARG A 361 -74.86 0.50 -85.61
CA ARG A 361 -76.27 0.05 -85.49
C ARG A 361 -76.72 -0.94 -86.57
N LYS A 362 -76.20 -0.85 -87.80
CA LYS A 362 -76.69 -1.66 -88.93
C LYS A 362 -76.15 -3.09 -89.00
N GLN A 363 -75.04 -3.38 -88.32
CA GLN A 363 -74.48 -4.73 -88.25
C GLN A 363 -75.08 -5.58 -87.12
N ALA A 364 -75.89 -5.00 -86.25
CA ALA A 364 -76.44 -5.68 -85.07
C ALA A 364 -77.59 -6.65 -85.43
N GLU A 365 -78.59 -6.19 -86.18
CA GLU A 365 -79.85 -6.92 -86.39
C GLU A 365 -79.67 -8.25 -87.15
N ALA A 366 -78.78 -8.28 -88.15
CA ALA A 366 -78.54 -9.48 -88.96
C ALA A 366 -77.80 -10.61 -88.21
N LYS A 367 -77.13 -10.32 -87.09
CA LYS A 367 -76.47 -11.34 -86.26
C LYS A 367 -77.45 -12.08 -85.36
N MET A 368 -78.42 -11.37 -84.78
CA MET A 368 -79.35 -11.89 -83.77
C MET A 368 -80.06 -13.18 -84.22
N ALA A 369 -80.55 -13.22 -85.47
CA ALA A 369 -81.32 -14.36 -85.98
C ALA A 369 -80.49 -15.64 -86.21
N ALA A 370 -79.20 -15.49 -86.58
CA ALA A 370 -78.29 -16.63 -86.69
C ALA A 370 -77.84 -17.12 -85.30
N GLU A 371 -77.79 -16.22 -84.32
CA GLU A 371 -77.39 -16.53 -82.95
C GLU A 371 -78.44 -17.36 -82.20
N GLU A 372 -79.75 -17.12 -82.38
CA GLU A 372 -80.84 -17.87 -81.71
C GLU A 372 -80.89 -19.38 -82.03
N ALA A 373 -80.55 -19.78 -83.25
CA ALA A 373 -80.49 -21.21 -83.60
C ALA A 373 -79.32 -21.92 -82.91
N ILE A 374 -78.19 -21.21 -82.78
CA ILE A 374 -77.00 -21.68 -82.09
C ILE A 374 -77.22 -21.66 -80.56
N GLU A 375 -77.99 -20.69 -80.02
CA GLU A 375 -78.36 -20.62 -78.60
C GLU A 375 -79.04 -21.90 -78.11
N ARG A 376 -80.02 -22.47 -78.82
CA ARG A 376 -80.71 -23.69 -78.36
C ARG A 376 -79.81 -24.93 -78.26
N GLU A 377 -78.81 -25.07 -79.14
CA GLU A 377 -77.82 -26.15 -79.04
C GLU A 377 -76.75 -25.86 -77.98
N LYS A 378 -76.33 -24.59 -77.86
CA LYS A 378 -75.49 -24.12 -76.75
C LYS A 378 -76.16 -24.38 -75.41
N GLU A 379 -77.47 -24.15 -75.25
CA GLU A 379 -78.18 -24.36 -73.98
C GLU A 379 -78.13 -25.81 -73.50
N ARG A 380 -78.31 -26.79 -74.39
CA ARG A 380 -78.16 -28.21 -74.01
C ARG A 380 -76.74 -28.54 -73.60
N LYS A 381 -75.75 -28.14 -74.43
CA LYS A 381 -74.32 -28.31 -74.12
C LYS A 381 -73.89 -27.55 -72.86
N LYS A 382 -74.53 -26.42 -72.54
CA LYS A 382 -74.34 -25.61 -71.33
C LYS A 382 -74.95 -26.28 -70.11
N LYS A 383 -76.11 -26.93 -70.20
CA LYS A 383 -76.68 -27.73 -69.11
C LYS A 383 -75.80 -28.92 -68.74
N GLU A 384 -75.39 -29.73 -69.73
CA GLU A 384 -74.49 -30.88 -69.49
C GLU A 384 -73.13 -30.45 -68.93
N LYS A 385 -72.52 -29.39 -69.48
CA LYS A 385 -71.27 -28.82 -68.94
C LYS A 385 -71.45 -28.21 -67.55
N ASN A 386 -72.57 -27.55 -67.25
CA ASN A 386 -72.86 -27.01 -65.93
C ASN A 386 -73.07 -28.12 -64.89
N GLU A 387 -73.64 -29.26 -65.27
CA GLU A 387 -73.74 -30.42 -64.38
C GLU A 387 -72.37 -31.05 -64.09
N GLN A 388 -71.53 -31.23 -65.10
CA GLN A 388 -70.15 -31.71 -64.94
C GLN A 388 -69.36 -30.74 -64.05
N TYR A 389 -69.38 -29.45 -64.38
CA TYR A 389 -68.77 -28.39 -63.59
C TYR A 389 -69.32 -28.31 -62.16
N SER A 390 -70.61 -28.53 -61.93
CA SER A 390 -71.20 -28.57 -60.59
C SER A 390 -70.71 -29.77 -59.77
N ARG A 391 -70.54 -30.95 -60.39
CA ARG A 391 -69.96 -32.13 -59.74
C ARG A 391 -68.48 -31.92 -59.40
N GLU A 392 -67.70 -31.39 -60.35
CA GLU A 392 -66.30 -31.04 -60.16
C GLU A 392 -66.12 -29.95 -59.10
N LEU A 393 -66.94 -28.90 -59.11
CA LEU A 393 -66.94 -27.84 -58.10
C LEU A 393 -67.30 -28.38 -56.71
N MET A 394 -68.28 -29.29 -56.60
CA MET A 394 -68.62 -29.95 -55.32
C MET A 394 -67.52 -30.91 -54.84
N GLN A 395 -66.76 -31.54 -55.74
CA GLN A 395 -65.55 -32.29 -55.38
C GLN A 395 -64.44 -31.35 -54.90
N GLN A 396 -64.15 -30.27 -55.64
CA GLN A 396 -63.18 -29.24 -55.24
C GLN A 396 -63.55 -28.57 -53.92
N ILE A 397 -64.83 -28.32 -53.63
CA ILE A 397 -65.28 -27.77 -52.33
C ILE A 397 -64.94 -28.76 -51.21
N LYS A 398 -65.25 -30.06 -51.37
CA LYS A 398 -64.93 -31.10 -50.38
C LYS A 398 -63.42 -31.27 -50.20
N GLU A 399 -62.65 -31.28 -51.29
CA GLU A 399 -61.18 -31.36 -51.23
C GLU A 399 -60.58 -30.13 -50.55
N ASN A 400 -61.04 -28.92 -50.88
CA ASN A 400 -60.63 -27.70 -50.20
C ASN A 400 -61.02 -27.70 -48.72
N GLU A 401 -62.17 -28.27 -48.34
CA GLU A 401 -62.57 -28.41 -46.95
C GLU A 401 -61.68 -29.40 -46.19
N ILE A 402 -61.34 -30.54 -46.79
CA ILE A 402 -60.36 -31.49 -46.25
C ILE A 402 -58.98 -30.83 -46.10
N ILE A 403 -58.52 -30.06 -47.09
CA ILE A 403 -57.27 -29.31 -47.04
C ILE A 403 -57.30 -28.26 -45.92
N ARG A 404 -58.38 -27.49 -45.77
CA ARG A 404 -58.56 -26.52 -44.67
C ARG A 404 -58.55 -27.21 -43.31
N GLN A 405 -59.25 -28.33 -43.14
CA GLN A 405 -59.25 -29.09 -41.89
C GLN A 405 -57.86 -29.66 -41.58
N ARG A 406 -57.11 -30.13 -42.59
CA ARG A 406 -55.74 -30.61 -42.43
C ARG A 406 -54.79 -29.48 -42.06
N ASN A 407 -54.87 -28.33 -42.74
CA ASN A 407 -54.06 -27.16 -42.44
C ASN A 407 -54.34 -26.63 -41.03
N LYS A 408 -55.62 -26.53 -40.64
CA LYS A 408 -56.00 -26.12 -39.28
C LYS A 408 -55.44 -27.07 -38.22
N LYS A 409 -55.52 -28.39 -38.40
CA LYS A 409 -54.88 -29.36 -37.49
C LYS A 409 -53.37 -29.16 -37.41
N MET A 410 -52.70 -28.97 -38.54
CA MET A 410 -51.25 -28.69 -38.58
C MET A 410 -50.89 -27.36 -37.88
N GLU A 411 -51.75 -26.34 -37.94
CA GLU A 411 -51.59 -25.07 -37.21
C GLU A 411 -51.84 -25.23 -35.71
N ASP A 412 -52.92 -25.92 -35.32
CA ASP A 412 -53.25 -26.23 -33.92
C ASP A 412 -52.12 -27.05 -33.26
N ASP A 413 -51.56 -28.04 -33.97
CA ASP A 413 -50.45 -28.87 -33.47
C ASP A 413 -49.11 -28.10 -33.42
N ARG A 414 -48.86 -27.18 -34.36
CA ARG A 414 -47.74 -26.23 -34.26
C ARG A 414 -47.89 -25.27 -33.07
N ALA A 415 -49.10 -24.78 -32.82
CA ALA A 415 -49.38 -23.88 -31.70
C ALA A 415 -49.18 -24.57 -30.35
N LYS A 416 -49.66 -25.82 -30.21
CA LYS A 416 -49.36 -26.68 -29.05
C LYS A 416 -47.86 -26.87 -28.87
N TYR A 417 -47.14 -27.27 -29.93
CA TYR A 417 -45.69 -27.47 -29.87
C TYR A 417 -44.93 -26.22 -29.40
N VAL A 418 -45.25 -25.05 -29.95
CA VAL A 418 -44.63 -23.78 -29.51
C VAL A 418 -44.94 -23.48 -28.04
N TRP A 419 -46.17 -23.72 -27.59
CA TRP A 419 -46.59 -23.50 -26.21
C TRP A 419 -45.96 -24.48 -25.23
N ASP A 420 -45.82 -25.76 -25.60
CA ASP A 420 -45.13 -26.78 -24.81
C ASP A 420 -43.63 -26.49 -24.73
N CYS A 421 -43.01 -26.02 -25.82
CA CYS A 421 -41.61 -25.57 -25.81
C CYS A 421 -41.39 -24.32 -24.94
N ASP A 422 -42.28 -23.32 -24.99
CA ASP A 422 -42.21 -22.14 -24.11
C ASP A 422 -42.47 -22.50 -22.64
N ARG A 423 -43.42 -23.40 -22.37
CA ARG A 423 -43.64 -23.98 -21.03
C ARG A 423 -42.39 -24.71 -20.51
N ALA A 424 -41.76 -25.55 -21.33
CA ALA A 424 -40.54 -26.24 -20.97
C ALA A 424 -39.39 -25.26 -20.70
N TRP A 425 -39.21 -24.25 -21.58
CA TRP A 425 -38.23 -23.18 -21.40
C TRP A 425 -38.43 -22.41 -20.08
N ARG A 426 -39.66 -22.00 -19.77
CA ARG A 426 -39.98 -21.31 -18.51
C ARG A 426 -39.71 -22.18 -17.28
N ASN A 427 -39.99 -23.48 -17.35
CA ASN A 427 -39.68 -24.42 -16.27
C ASN A 427 -38.16 -24.58 -16.08
N GLU A 428 -37.40 -24.71 -17.16
CA GLU A 428 -35.92 -24.72 -17.11
C GLU A 428 -35.37 -23.42 -16.50
N VAL A 429 -35.81 -22.25 -16.99
CA VAL A 429 -35.43 -20.93 -16.47
C VAL A 429 -35.78 -20.78 -14.99
N ALA A 430 -36.97 -21.24 -14.56
CA ALA A 430 -37.35 -21.21 -13.15
C ALA A 430 -36.48 -22.13 -12.28
N SER A 431 -36.10 -23.31 -12.79
CA SER A 431 -35.18 -24.21 -12.07
C SER A 431 -33.77 -23.64 -11.95
N GLU A 432 -33.28 -22.98 -13.00
CA GLU A 432 -31.97 -22.34 -13.02
C GLU A 432 -31.93 -21.08 -12.16
N ARG A 433 -33.04 -20.32 -12.13
CA ARG A 433 -33.24 -19.19 -11.21
C ARG A 433 -33.05 -19.64 -9.76
N LYS A 434 -33.71 -20.75 -9.36
CA LYS A 434 -33.58 -21.31 -8.00
C LYS A 434 -32.13 -21.70 -7.68
N LYS A 435 -31.45 -22.42 -8.57
CA LYS A 435 -30.02 -22.76 -8.39
C LYS A 435 -29.15 -21.50 -8.20
N ILE A 436 -29.33 -20.47 -9.03
CA ILE A 436 -28.59 -19.20 -8.90
C ILE A 436 -28.86 -18.54 -7.53
N ILE A 437 -30.11 -18.59 -7.04
CA ILE A 437 -30.48 -18.06 -5.72
C ILE A 437 -29.81 -18.84 -4.60
N GLU A 438 -29.94 -20.16 -4.61
CA GLU A 438 -29.37 -21.09 -3.63
C GLU A 438 -27.83 -20.97 -3.56
N GLU A 439 -27.17 -20.91 -4.72
CA GLU A 439 -25.71 -20.76 -4.86
C GLU A 439 -25.20 -19.39 -4.36
N ASN A 440 -25.88 -18.29 -4.69
CA ASN A 440 -25.28 -16.95 -4.55
C ASN A 440 -25.85 -16.15 -3.37
N VAL A 441 -27.17 -16.15 -3.15
CA VAL A 441 -27.81 -15.26 -2.16
C VAL A 441 -27.25 -15.44 -0.73
N PRO A 442 -26.99 -16.67 -0.23
CA PRO A 442 -26.44 -16.87 1.13
C PRO A 442 -25.07 -16.24 1.41
N HIS A 443 -24.35 -15.78 0.37
CA HIS A 443 -23.04 -15.13 0.48
C HIS A 443 -23.07 -13.60 0.35
N VAL A 444 -24.24 -13.05 -0.01
CA VAL A 444 -24.45 -11.65 -0.39
C VAL A 444 -25.66 -11.02 0.32
N LEU A 445 -26.44 -11.83 1.04
CA LEU A 445 -27.53 -11.38 1.90
C LEU A 445 -27.03 -10.32 2.90
N GLY A 446 -27.76 -9.21 3.01
CA GLY A 446 -27.35 -8.01 3.77
C GLY A 446 -26.54 -6.97 2.99
N TYR A 447 -25.95 -7.34 1.84
CA TYR A 447 -25.16 -6.44 0.98
C TYR A 447 -25.89 -6.04 -0.32
N MET A 448 -27.02 -6.70 -0.63
CA MET A 448 -27.89 -6.39 -1.77
C MET A 448 -28.89 -5.26 -1.46
N GLN A 449 -29.33 -4.55 -2.49
CA GLN A 449 -30.41 -3.58 -2.37
C GLN A 449 -31.77 -4.27 -2.12
N ALA A 450 -32.64 -3.62 -1.34
CA ALA A 450 -34.02 -4.09 -1.13
C ALA A 450 -34.77 -4.21 -2.47
N GLY A 451 -35.54 -5.28 -2.64
CA GLY A 451 -36.25 -5.59 -3.89
C GLY A 451 -35.37 -6.18 -5.01
N ALA A 452 -34.11 -6.51 -4.74
CA ALA A 452 -33.25 -7.19 -5.72
C ALA A 452 -33.69 -8.64 -6.00
N ILE A 453 -34.25 -9.33 -5.00
CA ILE A 453 -34.76 -10.71 -5.03
C ILE A 453 -36.29 -10.64 -4.93
N ALA A 454 -37.03 -11.53 -5.62
CA ALA A 454 -38.49 -11.58 -5.52
C ALA A 454 -38.94 -12.21 -4.19
N PRO A 455 -40.15 -11.92 -3.67
CA PRO A 455 -40.61 -12.55 -2.42
C PRO A 455 -40.67 -14.08 -2.51
N ASP A 456 -41.12 -14.62 -3.65
CA ASP A 456 -41.20 -16.08 -3.89
C ASP A 456 -39.82 -16.75 -3.87
N ASP A 457 -38.80 -16.06 -4.37
CA ASP A 457 -37.41 -16.53 -4.42
C ASP A 457 -36.83 -16.75 -3.01
N LEU A 458 -37.22 -15.91 -2.03
CA LEU A 458 -36.72 -15.98 -0.64
C LEU A 458 -37.06 -17.30 0.05
N THR A 459 -38.13 -17.99 -0.37
CA THR A 459 -38.51 -19.30 0.19
C THR A 459 -37.50 -20.41 -0.11
N ASN A 460 -36.68 -20.25 -1.16
CA ASN A 460 -35.64 -21.22 -1.55
C ASN A 460 -34.29 -20.92 -0.87
N VAL A 461 -34.16 -19.80 -0.15
CA VAL A 461 -32.96 -19.48 0.65
C VAL A 461 -33.09 -20.17 2.00
N ALA A 462 -32.10 -20.98 2.38
CA ALA A 462 -32.15 -21.81 3.60
C ALA A 462 -32.52 -21.00 4.85
N ALA A 463 -33.55 -21.46 5.57
CA ALA A 463 -34.19 -20.75 6.68
C ALA A 463 -33.22 -20.32 7.80
N ASP A 464 -32.18 -21.11 8.06
CA ASP A 464 -31.23 -20.89 9.16
C ASP A 464 -30.51 -19.54 9.11
N LYS A 465 -30.34 -18.94 7.92
CA LYS A 465 -29.75 -17.60 7.76
C LYS A 465 -30.77 -16.46 7.70
N LEU A 466 -32.04 -16.79 7.46
CA LEU A 466 -33.14 -15.82 7.40
C LEU A 466 -33.62 -15.42 8.80
N VAL A 467 -33.50 -16.29 9.80
CA VAL A 467 -33.89 -16.01 11.20
C VAL A 467 -33.13 -14.83 11.82
N GLN A 468 -31.91 -14.51 11.34
CA GLN A 468 -31.11 -13.39 11.82
C GLN A 468 -31.46 -12.03 11.19
N LEU A 469 -32.35 -12.01 10.18
CA LEU A 469 -32.78 -10.79 9.50
C LEU A 469 -34.28 -10.63 9.68
N ASP A 470 -34.70 -9.52 10.28
CA ASP A 470 -36.13 -9.21 10.43
C ASP A 470 -36.74 -8.88 9.05
N ILE A 471 -37.24 -9.92 8.37
CA ILE A 471 -37.88 -9.85 7.06
C ILE A 471 -39.09 -8.90 7.09
N GLY A 472 -39.79 -8.83 8.23
CA GLY A 472 -40.91 -7.90 8.44
C GLY A 472 -40.46 -6.44 8.30
N SER A 473 -39.32 -6.08 8.90
CA SER A 473 -38.76 -4.73 8.77
C SER A 473 -38.32 -4.38 7.34
N LEU A 474 -37.81 -5.36 6.58
CA LEU A 474 -37.33 -5.16 5.21
C LEU A 474 -38.50 -4.96 4.23
N VAL A 475 -39.54 -5.78 4.31
CA VAL A 475 -40.72 -5.69 3.43
C VAL A 475 -41.59 -4.47 3.78
N ALA A 476 -41.73 -4.12 5.06
CA ALA A 476 -42.48 -2.94 5.49
C ALA A 476 -41.76 -1.59 5.25
N SER A 477 -40.52 -1.61 4.75
CA SER A 477 -39.69 -0.41 4.53
C SER A 477 -40.10 0.45 3.32
N ASN A 478 -41.42 0.63 3.12
CA ASN A 478 -42.02 1.60 2.19
C ASN A 478 -41.81 3.06 2.65
N ARG A 479 -40.67 3.36 3.28
CA ARG A 479 -40.23 4.73 3.56
C ARG A 479 -39.96 5.40 2.21
N PRO A 480 -40.65 6.51 1.86
CA PRO A 480 -40.36 7.22 0.63
C PRO A 480 -38.88 7.61 0.62
N LYS A 481 -38.18 7.34 -0.49
CA LYS A 481 -36.77 7.68 -0.68
C LYS A 481 -36.59 9.18 -0.49
N ARG A 482 -36.25 9.60 0.74
CA ARG A 482 -35.78 10.96 1.03
C ARG A 482 -34.40 11.08 0.40
N PHE A 483 -34.38 11.44 -0.89
CA PHE A 483 -33.17 11.92 -1.52
C PHE A 483 -32.59 13.02 -0.62
N PRO A 484 -31.30 12.97 -0.26
CA PRO A 484 -30.68 14.10 0.43
C PRO A 484 -30.91 15.33 -0.44
N LYS A 485 -31.33 16.44 0.18
CA LYS A 485 -31.60 17.70 -0.55
C LYS A 485 -30.38 18.00 -1.42
N CYS A 486 -30.54 17.95 -2.74
CA CYS A 486 -29.45 18.21 -3.66
C CYS A 486 -28.84 19.56 -3.32
N ASN A 487 -27.52 19.61 -3.18
CA ASN A 487 -26.82 20.89 -3.03
C ASN A 487 -27.15 21.77 -4.25
N ALA A 488 -27.23 23.09 -4.08
CA ALA A 488 -27.81 23.99 -5.08
C ALA A 488 -27.18 23.85 -6.48
N GLN A 489 -25.88 23.54 -6.53
CA GLN A 489 -25.12 23.25 -7.75
C GLN A 489 -25.68 22.08 -8.57
N CYS A 490 -26.22 21.03 -7.94
CA CYS A 490 -26.78 19.87 -8.64
C CYS A 490 -28.17 20.15 -9.26
N ARG A 491 -28.80 21.29 -8.93
CA ARG A 491 -30.07 21.71 -9.54
C ARG A 491 -29.84 22.33 -10.92
N ILE A 492 -28.78 23.13 -11.04
CA ILE A 492 -28.36 23.80 -12.29
C ILE A 492 -28.00 22.77 -13.37
N LEU A 493 -27.34 21.66 -12.99
CA LEU A 493 -26.97 20.56 -13.90
C LEU A 493 -28.12 19.63 -14.32
N ARG A 494 -29.37 19.95 -13.98
CA ARG A 494 -30.58 19.24 -14.46
C ARG A 494 -31.53 20.12 -15.27
N GLU A 495 -31.23 21.41 -15.37
CA GLU A 495 -31.99 22.39 -16.16
C GLU A 495 -31.30 22.70 -17.50
N TYR A 496 -30.19 22.00 -17.78
CA TYR A 496 -29.55 21.75 -19.07
C TYR A 496 -29.61 20.23 -19.37
#